data_AF-A0A7W0JST2-F1
#
_entry.id   AF-A0A7W0JST2-F1
#
_cell.length_a   1.000
_cell.length_b   1.000
_cell.length_c   1.000
_cell.angle_alpha   90.00
_cell.angle_beta   90.00
_cell.angle_gamma   90.00
#
_symmetry.space_group_name_H-M   'P 1'
#
loop_
_entity.id
_entity.type
_entity.pdbx_description
1 polymer ?
#
loop_
_entity_poly.entity_id
_entity_poly.type
_entity_poly.pdbx_seq_one_letter_code
_entity_poly.pdbx_strand_id
1 'polypeptide(L)'
;VQDVRGKYGSEGDYVMNRPLRGPQNPTPVDHATDTYDTIDWLVKNVPESNGKVGILGISYDGFLPLMALVNPHPALKVSVPMNPMVDGWIGDDWFHNGAFRQQGMSYIYDQEATRANEVKWWTSHFDDYDMFMQAGSAGELGRRRGLEQVGFWRKLLEHPSYDAFWRDQAVDKILAGQPLKVSVMLVHSLWDQEDIYGDIAVYKAIEPKDTNNDKVFLVMGPWYHGQMIKDGSTLGALKFDSDTALTFRREILRPFLDQFLKDDAPKADIPPVVAFETGTNAWRRLPAWPAGCASGCTVRPTPLYLAAGLKLSFTAAKSVKPGFEEYVSDPAKPVPYRARPIDGGS
;
A
#
# COMPACT_ATOMS: atom_id res chain seq x y z
N VAL A 1 7.89 -10.91 -15.56
CA VAL A 1 7.04 -11.37 -14.43
C VAL A 1 7.67 -12.62 -13.88
N GLN A 2 7.73 -12.76 -12.57
CA GLN A 2 8.31 -13.91 -11.88
C GLN A 2 7.36 -14.28 -10.73
N ASP A 3 7.08 -15.58 -10.58
CA ASP A 3 6.38 -16.09 -9.41
C ASP A 3 7.30 -16.02 -8.19
N VAL A 4 6.82 -15.43 -7.09
CA VAL A 4 7.60 -15.40 -5.84
C VAL A 4 7.80 -16.81 -5.27
N ARG A 5 8.82 -16.97 -4.42
CA ARG A 5 9.15 -18.23 -3.76
C ARG A 5 7.93 -18.92 -3.17
N GLY A 6 7.73 -20.19 -3.54
CA GLY A 6 6.66 -21.05 -3.05
C GLY A 6 5.27 -20.77 -3.61
N LYS A 7 5.11 -19.88 -4.60
CA LYS A 7 3.84 -19.60 -5.28
C LYS A 7 3.85 -20.15 -6.70
N TYR A 8 2.69 -20.64 -7.15
CA TYR A 8 2.46 -21.07 -8.52
C TYR A 8 3.57 -22.02 -9.05
N GLY A 9 4.32 -21.61 -10.08
CA GLY A 9 5.40 -22.39 -10.67
C GLY A 9 6.71 -22.37 -9.88
N SER A 10 6.87 -21.46 -8.91
CA SER A 10 8.09 -21.33 -8.12
C SER A 10 8.18 -22.34 -6.99
N GLU A 11 9.38 -22.91 -6.84
CA GLU A 11 9.73 -23.83 -5.76
C GLU A 11 9.90 -23.12 -4.40
N GLY A 12 10.13 -23.92 -3.36
CA GLY A 12 10.32 -23.46 -1.98
C GLY A 12 9.03 -23.25 -1.20
N ASP A 13 9.17 -22.69 0.00
CA ASP A 13 8.07 -22.43 0.92
C ASP A 13 7.60 -20.98 0.83
N TYR A 14 6.29 -20.81 0.66
CA TYR A 14 5.67 -19.49 0.68
C TYR A 14 5.47 -19.03 2.12
N VAL A 15 5.80 -17.76 2.36
CA VAL A 15 5.53 -17.05 3.60
C VAL A 15 4.92 -15.71 3.22
N MET A 16 3.70 -15.44 3.68
CA MET A 16 3.03 -14.15 3.46
C MET A 16 3.91 -13.01 3.94
N ASN A 17 4.08 -12.00 3.09
CA ASN A 17 4.97 -10.86 3.29
C ASN A 17 6.33 -11.26 3.89
N ARG A 18 6.95 -12.34 3.36
CA ARG A 18 8.17 -12.96 3.91
C ARG A 18 9.12 -11.92 4.52
N PRO A 19 9.36 -11.95 5.84
CA PRO A 19 10.23 -10.98 6.49
C PRO A 19 11.64 -11.01 5.91
N LEU A 20 12.32 -9.86 5.93
CA LEU A 20 13.75 -9.82 5.67
C LEU A 20 14.50 -10.69 6.67
N ARG A 21 15.66 -11.20 6.25
CA ARG A 21 16.58 -11.93 7.11
C ARG A 21 16.83 -11.18 8.42
N GLY A 22 16.61 -11.85 9.55
CA GLY A 22 16.65 -11.22 10.86
C GLY A 22 15.86 -12.00 11.91
N PRO A 23 15.40 -11.34 12.98
CA PRO A 23 14.67 -12.00 14.08
C PRO A 23 13.43 -12.78 13.63
N GLN A 24 12.72 -12.27 12.61
CA GLN A 24 11.50 -12.89 12.08
C GLN A 24 11.77 -13.88 10.92
N ASN A 25 13.01 -13.94 10.41
CA ASN A 25 13.42 -14.87 9.35
C ASN A 25 14.89 -15.29 9.54
N PRO A 26 15.16 -16.45 10.16
CA PRO A 26 16.52 -16.92 10.40
C PRO A 26 17.18 -17.57 9.17
N THR A 27 16.47 -17.67 8.04
CA THR A 27 16.97 -18.33 6.82
C THR A 27 17.95 -17.41 6.06
N PRO A 28 18.74 -17.93 5.11
CA PRO A 28 19.62 -17.09 4.31
C PRO A 28 18.92 -16.38 3.14
N VAL A 29 17.60 -16.57 2.97
CA VAL A 29 16.83 -16.06 1.82
C VAL A 29 15.58 -15.29 2.23
N ASP A 30 15.33 -14.20 1.51
CA ASP A 30 14.15 -13.34 1.59
C ASP A 30 13.86 -12.72 0.20
N HIS A 31 12.86 -11.83 0.13
CA HIS A 31 12.51 -11.16 -1.12
C HIS A 31 13.64 -10.25 -1.65
N ALA A 32 14.50 -9.73 -0.79
CA ALA A 32 15.64 -8.90 -1.21
C ALA A 32 16.70 -9.76 -1.91
N THR A 33 17.07 -10.91 -1.34
CA THR A 33 18.02 -11.85 -1.97
C THR A 33 17.44 -12.47 -3.23
N ASP A 34 16.16 -12.88 -3.20
CA ASP A 34 15.50 -13.49 -4.36
C ASP A 34 15.44 -12.49 -5.52
N THR A 35 15.18 -11.21 -5.24
CA THR A 35 15.22 -10.15 -6.26
C THR A 35 16.65 -9.90 -6.76
N TYR A 36 17.65 -9.88 -5.87
CA TYR A 36 19.05 -9.69 -6.26
C TYR A 36 19.50 -10.75 -7.28
N ASP A 37 19.27 -12.03 -6.96
CA ASP A 37 19.66 -13.15 -7.82
C ASP A 37 18.88 -13.17 -9.13
N THR A 38 17.62 -12.77 -9.10
CA THR A 38 16.79 -12.62 -10.30
C THR A 38 17.37 -11.57 -11.24
N ILE A 39 17.74 -10.40 -10.73
CA ILE A 39 18.34 -9.34 -11.54
C ILE A 39 19.71 -9.78 -12.06
N ASP A 40 20.54 -10.41 -11.23
CA ASP A 40 21.86 -10.91 -11.62
C ASP A 40 21.76 -11.93 -12.78
N TRP A 41 20.77 -12.84 -12.70
CA TRP A 41 20.51 -13.79 -13.77
C TRP A 41 20.03 -13.08 -15.05
N LEU A 42 19.06 -12.16 -14.95
CA LEU A 42 18.50 -11.48 -16.12
C LEU A 42 19.57 -10.74 -16.92
N VAL A 43 20.44 -9.98 -16.26
CA VAL A 43 21.47 -9.19 -16.97
C VAL A 43 22.60 -10.03 -17.58
N LYS A 44 22.73 -11.31 -17.17
CA LYS A 44 23.70 -12.26 -17.73
C LYS A 44 23.11 -13.15 -18.82
N ASN A 45 21.79 -13.33 -18.84
CA ASN A 45 21.14 -14.38 -19.65
C ASN A 45 20.10 -13.85 -20.65
N VAL A 46 19.79 -12.56 -20.66
CA VAL A 46 18.90 -11.94 -21.66
C VAL A 46 19.72 -11.05 -22.62
N PRO A 47 20.26 -11.61 -23.72
CA PRO A 47 21.18 -10.89 -24.60
C PRO A 47 20.54 -9.72 -25.36
N GLU A 48 19.22 -9.70 -25.49
CA GLU A 48 18.47 -8.60 -26.09
C GLU A 48 18.33 -7.38 -25.15
N SER A 49 18.65 -7.53 -23.86
CA SER A 49 18.58 -6.44 -22.89
C SER A 49 19.85 -5.58 -22.88
N ASN A 50 19.75 -4.34 -22.38
CA ASN A 50 20.90 -3.46 -22.15
C ASN A 50 21.47 -3.56 -20.71
N GLY A 51 21.07 -4.59 -19.94
CA GLY A 51 21.54 -4.82 -18.58
C GLY A 51 21.05 -3.80 -17.53
N LYS A 52 20.08 -2.94 -17.85
CA LYS A 52 19.43 -2.03 -16.89
C LYS A 52 18.05 -2.57 -16.51
N VAL A 53 17.78 -2.67 -15.21
CA VAL A 53 16.52 -3.22 -14.69
C VAL A 53 15.75 -2.18 -13.89
N GLY A 54 14.45 -2.11 -14.14
CA GLY A 54 13.49 -1.42 -13.29
C GLY A 54 12.53 -2.43 -12.67
N ILE A 55 12.10 -2.18 -11.44
CA ILE A 55 11.10 -3.00 -10.75
C ILE A 55 9.88 -2.13 -10.40
N LEU A 56 8.69 -2.67 -10.60
CA LEU A 56 7.42 -1.98 -10.35
C LEU A 56 6.31 -3.00 -10.10
N GLY A 57 5.31 -2.61 -9.31
CA GLY A 57 4.14 -3.44 -9.04
C GLY A 57 3.18 -2.78 -8.05
N ILE A 58 2.04 -3.43 -7.81
CA ILE A 58 0.92 -2.91 -7.02
C ILE A 58 0.65 -3.81 -5.80
N SER A 59 0.30 -3.27 -4.63
CA SER A 59 -0.05 -4.07 -3.44
C SER A 59 1.11 -4.95 -2.98
N TYR A 60 0.90 -6.28 -2.90
CA TYR A 60 1.95 -7.25 -2.69
C TYR A 60 3.07 -7.13 -3.75
N ASP A 61 2.72 -6.93 -5.01
CA ASP A 61 3.70 -6.68 -6.07
C ASP A 61 4.35 -5.29 -5.93
N GLY A 62 3.76 -4.37 -5.16
CA GLY A 62 4.33 -3.08 -4.78
C GLY A 62 5.27 -3.20 -3.57
N PHE A 63 5.01 -4.13 -2.67
CA PHE A 63 5.89 -4.50 -1.56
C PHE A 63 7.24 -5.05 -2.08
N LEU A 64 7.25 -5.86 -3.14
CA LEU A 64 8.48 -6.42 -3.71
C LEU A 64 9.50 -5.35 -4.18
N PRO A 65 9.12 -4.29 -4.94
CA PRO A 65 9.94 -3.12 -5.22
C PRO A 65 10.57 -2.46 -4.00
N LEU A 66 9.88 -2.43 -2.85
CA LEU A 66 10.44 -1.90 -1.60
C LEU A 66 11.49 -2.84 -1.01
N MET A 67 11.20 -4.14 -0.99
CA MET A 67 12.12 -5.17 -0.49
C MET A 67 13.43 -5.19 -1.30
N ALA A 68 13.34 -4.99 -2.62
CA ALA A 68 14.49 -4.90 -3.51
C ALA A 68 15.46 -3.74 -3.18
N LEU A 69 15.00 -2.72 -2.45
CA LEU A 69 15.84 -1.60 -2.00
C LEU A 69 16.73 -1.98 -0.80
N VAL A 70 16.46 -3.12 -0.16
CA VAL A 70 17.35 -3.69 0.86
C VAL A 70 18.43 -4.47 0.13
N ASN A 71 19.65 -3.90 0.06
CA ASN A 71 20.76 -4.46 -0.72
C ASN A 71 20.46 -4.63 -2.23
N PRO A 72 20.21 -3.53 -2.97
CA PRO A 72 19.84 -3.61 -4.38
C PRO A 72 21.00 -4.09 -5.27
N HIS A 73 20.69 -4.94 -6.25
CA HIS A 73 21.65 -5.32 -7.28
C HIS A 73 22.11 -4.08 -8.09
N PRO A 74 23.39 -3.95 -8.48
CA PRO A 74 23.89 -2.77 -9.21
C PRO A 74 23.17 -2.44 -10.53
N ALA A 75 22.55 -3.45 -11.15
CA ALA A 75 21.74 -3.26 -12.36
C ALA A 75 20.34 -2.69 -12.11
N LEU A 76 19.86 -2.67 -10.86
CA LEU A 76 18.58 -2.04 -10.50
C LEU A 76 18.74 -0.51 -10.56
N LYS A 77 18.07 0.13 -11.52
CA LYS A 77 18.20 1.58 -11.78
C LYS A 77 17.03 2.39 -11.23
N VAL A 78 15.86 1.76 -11.09
CA VAL A 78 14.64 2.42 -10.63
C VAL A 78 13.70 1.43 -9.94
N SER A 79 13.03 1.89 -8.89
CA SER A 79 11.97 1.17 -8.19
C SER A 79 10.67 1.98 -8.20
N VAL A 80 9.54 1.37 -8.56
CA VAL A 80 8.23 2.02 -8.59
C VAL A 80 7.21 1.19 -7.79
N PRO A 81 7.23 1.28 -6.45
CA PRO A 81 6.17 0.76 -5.61
C PRO A 81 4.87 1.55 -5.85
N MET A 82 3.77 0.87 -6.08
CA MET A 82 2.46 1.50 -6.24
C MET A 82 1.51 0.89 -5.23
N ASN A 83 0.88 1.70 -4.37
CA ASN A 83 0.03 1.17 -3.29
C ASN A 83 0.66 -0.04 -2.57
N PRO A 84 1.91 0.04 -2.09
CA PRO A 84 2.62 -1.12 -1.58
C PRO A 84 2.17 -1.46 -0.16
N MET A 85 2.15 -2.75 0.17
CA MET A 85 2.01 -3.20 1.56
C MET A 85 3.27 -2.82 2.34
N VAL A 86 3.15 -2.05 3.43
CA VAL A 86 4.30 -1.52 4.19
C VAL A 86 4.20 -1.86 5.66
N ASP A 87 3.06 -1.53 6.28
CA ASP A 87 2.75 -1.87 7.66
C ASP A 87 1.28 -2.29 7.75
N GLY A 88 1.08 -3.59 7.55
CA GLY A 88 -0.24 -4.22 7.59
C GLY A 88 -0.94 -4.13 8.95
N TRP A 89 -0.28 -3.67 10.03
CA TRP A 89 -0.94 -3.48 11.33
C TRP A 89 -1.36 -2.02 11.58
N ILE A 90 -0.54 -1.06 11.15
CA ILE A 90 -0.82 0.37 11.37
C ILE A 90 -1.95 0.85 10.47
N GLY A 91 -1.95 0.48 9.18
CA GLY A 91 -2.94 1.03 8.27
C GLY A 91 -2.96 0.51 6.84
N ASP A 92 -2.35 -0.65 6.56
CA ASP A 92 -2.54 -1.36 5.28
C ASP A 92 -3.51 -2.56 5.49
N ASP A 93 -3.24 -3.74 4.94
CA ASP A 93 -4.25 -4.79 4.71
C ASP A 93 -4.92 -5.42 5.93
N TRP A 94 -4.17 -5.66 7.02
CA TRP A 94 -4.61 -6.58 8.08
C TRP A 94 -5.33 -5.87 9.22
N PHE A 95 -4.81 -4.72 9.65
CA PHE A 95 -5.39 -3.90 10.69
C PHE A 95 -5.22 -2.42 10.36
N HIS A 96 -6.17 -1.60 10.83
CA HIS A 96 -6.02 -0.16 10.91
C HIS A 96 -5.95 0.26 12.38
N ASN A 97 -4.77 0.64 12.85
CA ASN A 97 -4.49 0.99 14.25
C ASN A 97 -5.00 -0.07 15.25
N GLY A 98 -4.83 -1.36 14.91
CA GLY A 98 -5.28 -2.49 15.72
C GLY A 98 -6.73 -2.95 15.50
N ALA A 99 -7.52 -2.25 14.68
CA ALA A 99 -8.82 -2.76 14.25
C ALA A 99 -8.65 -3.75 13.09
N PHE A 100 -8.95 -5.03 13.33
CA PHE A 100 -8.78 -6.09 12.34
C PHE A 100 -9.72 -5.93 11.13
N ARG A 101 -9.16 -6.04 9.92
CA ARG A 101 -9.88 -5.94 8.65
C ARG A 101 -10.35 -7.32 8.19
N GLN A 102 -11.62 -7.62 8.49
CA GLN A 102 -12.22 -8.93 8.20
C GLN A 102 -12.22 -9.31 6.69
N GLN A 103 -12.14 -8.33 5.79
CA GLN A 103 -11.97 -8.55 4.35
C GLN A 103 -10.69 -9.35 4.03
N GLY A 104 -9.63 -9.22 4.83
CA GLY A 104 -8.38 -9.95 4.61
C GLY A 104 -8.51 -11.47 4.82
N MET A 105 -9.58 -11.96 5.47
CA MET A 105 -9.74 -13.40 5.74
C MET A 105 -9.85 -14.24 4.45
N SER A 106 -10.59 -13.74 3.45
CA SER A 106 -10.71 -14.42 2.16
C SER A 106 -9.38 -14.42 1.42
N TYR A 107 -8.68 -13.29 1.39
CA TYR A 107 -7.36 -13.18 0.77
C TYR A 107 -6.35 -14.14 1.38
N ILE A 108 -6.26 -14.22 2.71
CA ILE A 108 -5.34 -15.13 3.40
C ILE A 108 -5.64 -16.58 3.02
N TYR A 109 -6.91 -16.97 3.01
CA TYR A 109 -7.32 -18.31 2.62
C TYR A 109 -6.94 -18.59 1.16
N ASP A 110 -7.32 -17.71 0.24
CA ASP A 110 -7.11 -17.85 -1.20
C ASP A 110 -5.64 -17.93 -1.57
N GLN A 111 -4.77 -17.21 -0.85
CA GLN A 111 -3.34 -17.10 -1.15
C GLN A 111 -2.49 -18.20 -0.52
N GLU A 112 -2.92 -18.78 0.62
CA GLU A 112 -2.09 -19.75 1.37
C GLU A 112 -2.67 -21.14 1.49
N ALA A 113 -3.97 -21.35 1.25
CA ALA A 113 -4.56 -22.68 1.36
C ALA A 113 -3.90 -23.68 0.39
N THR A 114 -3.44 -23.20 -0.77
CA THR A 114 -2.69 -23.99 -1.75
C THR A 114 -1.62 -23.14 -2.44
N ARG A 115 -0.55 -23.77 -2.94
CA ARG A 115 0.49 -23.10 -3.73
C ARG A 115 -0.09 -22.36 -4.95
N ALA A 116 -1.06 -22.96 -5.62
CA ALA A 116 -1.62 -22.47 -6.89
C ALA A 116 -2.89 -21.60 -6.74
N ASN A 117 -3.32 -21.29 -5.52
CA ASN A 117 -4.55 -20.50 -5.24
C ASN A 117 -5.84 -21.15 -5.76
N GLU A 118 -5.88 -22.48 -5.83
CA GLU A 118 -7.00 -23.23 -6.42
C GLU A 118 -8.19 -23.36 -5.47
N VAL A 119 -7.95 -23.27 -4.16
CA VAL A 119 -8.98 -23.34 -3.13
C VAL A 119 -9.37 -21.93 -2.73
N LYS A 120 -10.66 -21.62 -2.88
CA LYS A 120 -11.22 -20.26 -2.71
C LYS A 120 -12.14 -20.17 -1.49
N TRP A 121 -12.12 -19.00 -0.86
CA TRP A 121 -13.01 -18.65 0.23
C TRP A 121 -14.45 -18.75 -0.24
N TRP A 122 -15.26 -19.51 0.49
CA TRP A 122 -16.65 -19.75 0.14
C TRP A 122 -17.58 -18.95 1.05
N THR A 123 -18.64 -18.39 0.49
CA THR A 123 -19.68 -17.71 1.27
C THR A 123 -20.86 -18.64 1.54
N SER A 124 -21.47 -18.50 2.72
CA SER A 124 -22.68 -19.20 3.13
C SER A 124 -23.90 -18.28 3.24
N HIS A 125 -23.72 -16.98 2.96
CA HIS A 125 -24.73 -15.95 3.07
C HIS A 125 -24.72 -15.08 1.83
N PHE A 126 -25.87 -14.50 1.51
CA PHE A 126 -25.96 -13.47 0.48
C PHE A 126 -25.29 -12.15 0.91
N ASP A 127 -25.25 -11.88 2.21
CA ASP A 127 -24.69 -10.67 2.79
C ASP A 127 -23.59 -11.02 3.79
N ASP A 128 -22.37 -10.55 3.55
CA ASP A 128 -21.23 -10.78 4.45
C ASP A 128 -21.49 -10.19 5.84
N TYR A 129 -22.28 -9.12 5.94
CA TYR A 129 -22.69 -8.58 7.24
C TYR A 129 -23.29 -9.69 8.11
N ASP A 130 -24.24 -10.47 7.56
CA ASP A 130 -24.92 -11.52 8.32
C ASP A 130 -23.98 -12.69 8.61
N MET A 131 -23.09 -13.04 7.67
CA MET A 131 -22.08 -14.08 7.85
C MET A 131 -21.17 -13.79 9.06
N PHE A 132 -20.61 -12.58 9.14
CA PHE A 132 -19.74 -12.20 10.24
C PHE A 132 -20.53 -12.06 11.56
N MET A 133 -21.73 -11.46 11.53
CA MET A 133 -22.57 -11.30 12.71
C MET A 133 -23.03 -12.64 13.30
N GLN A 134 -23.34 -13.64 12.47
CA GLN A 134 -23.72 -14.98 12.93
C GLN A 134 -22.56 -15.76 13.56
N ALA A 135 -21.32 -15.47 13.16
CA ALA A 135 -20.14 -16.04 13.80
C ALA A 135 -19.83 -15.39 15.15
N GLY A 136 -20.20 -14.11 15.32
CA GLY A 136 -19.96 -13.33 16.53
C GLY A 136 -18.55 -12.74 16.63
N SER A 137 -17.52 -13.45 16.16
CA SER A 137 -16.16 -12.92 16.02
C SER A 137 -15.46 -13.43 14.77
N ALA A 138 -14.47 -12.67 14.29
CA ALA A 138 -13.60 -13.08 13.18
C ALA A 138 -12.87 -14.40 13.48
N GLY A 139 -12.40 -14.58 14.73
CA GLY A 139 -11.77 -15.80 15.20
C GLY A 139 -12.68 -17.02 15.06
N GLU A 140 -13.93 -16.91 15.50
CA GLU A 140 -14.91 -17.99 15.41
C GLU A 140 -15.29 -18.30 13.96
N LEU A 141 -15.42 -17.28 13.09
CA LEU A 141 -15.63 -17.52 11.65
C LEU A 141 -14.45 -18.26 11.04
N GLY A 142 -13.21 -17.83 11.34
CA GLY A 142 -11.99 -18.46 10.87
C GLY A 142 -11.90 -19.92 11.30
N ARG A 143 -12.21 -20.23 12.57
CA ARG A 143 -12.26 -21.59 13.11
C ARG A 143 -13.31 -22.45 12.40
N ARG A 144 -14.54 -21.96 12.24
CA ARG A 144 -15.63 -22.67 11.50
C ARG A 144 -15.26 -22.98 10.06
N ARG A 145 -14.36 -22.20 9.45
CA ARG A 145 -13.91 -22.33 8.06
C ARG A 145 -12.52 -22.95 7.90
N GLY A 146 -11.94 -23.46 8.99
CA GLY A 146 -10.67 -24.17 8.95
C GLY A 146 -9.45 -23.27 8.67
N LEU A 147 -9.58 -21.95 8.85
CA LEU A 147 -8.53 -20.97 8.61
C LEU A 147 -7.32 -21.16 9.55
N GLU A 148 -7.52 -21.85 10.68
CA GLU A 148 -6.45 -22.26 11.62
C GLU A 148 -5.42 -23.22 11.00
N GLN A 149 -5.71 -23.81 9.84
CA GLN A 149 -4.73 -24.59 9.06
C GLN A 149 -3.75 -23.71 8.28
N VAL A 150 -4.09 -22.43 8.07
CA VAL A 150 -3.27 -21.47 7.31
C VAL A 150 -2.24 -20.83 8.24
N GLY A 151 -0.98 -20.82 7.80
CA GLY A 151 0.16 -20.38 8.61
C GLY A 151 0.03 -18.93 9.07
N PHE A 152 -0.24 -18.02 8.14
CA PHE A 152 -0.35 -16.60 8.47
C PHE A 152 -1.57 -16.26 9.33
N TRP A 153 -2.71 -16.93 9.14
CA TRP A 153 -3.87 -16.74 10.02
C TRP A 153 -3.53 -17.02 11.49
N ARG A 154 -2.77 -18.09 11.77
CA ARG A 154 -2.30 -18.37 13.13
C ARG A 154 -1.42 -17.24 13.67
N LYS A 155 -0.57 -16.63 12.83
CA LYS A 155 0.24 -15.46 13.21
C LYS A 155 -0.62 -14.25 13.58
N LEU A 156 -1.70 -13.98 12.85
CA LEU A 156 -2.65 -12.92 13.22
C LEU A 156 -3.28 -13.15 14.59
N LEU A 157 -3.66 -14.40 14.89
CA LEU A 157 -4.23 -14.77 16.20
C LEU A 157 -3.20 -14.66 17.33
N GLU A 158 -1.95 -15.03 17.08
CA GLU A 158 -0.84 -14.94 18.06
C GLU A 158 -0.41 -13.50 18.35
N HIS A 159 -0.55 -12.60 17.35
CA HIS A 159 -0.04 -11.23 17.39
C HIS A 159 -1.13 -10.18 17.15
N PRO A 160 -2.18 -10.06 17.99
CA PRO A 160 -3.26 -9.10 17.78
C PRO A 160 -2.84 -7.64 18.07
N SER A 161 -1.78 -7.45 18.86
CA SER A 161 -1.23 -6.13 19.19
C SER A 161 0.03 -5.83 18.37
N TYR A 162 0.42 -4.55 18.28
CA TYR A 162 1.63 -4.11 17.58
C TYR A 162 2.92 -4.48 18.33
N ASP A 163 3.18 -5.78 18.46
CA ASP A 163 4.34 -6.35 19.12
C ASP A 163 5.57 -6.45 18.17
N ALA A 164 6.58 -7.22 18.56
CA ALA A 164 7.80 -7.38 17.76
C ALA A 164 7.54 -8.01 16.40
N PHE A 165 6.54 -8.89 16.26
CA PHE A 165 6.22 -9.51 14.98
C PHE A 165 5.92 -8.44 13.93
N TRP A 166 5.05 -7.47 14.24
CA TRP A 166 4.70 -6.39 13.32
C TRP A 166 5.80 -5.34 13.17
N ARG A 167 6.35 -4.87 14.29
CA ARG A 167 7.35 -3.79 14.27
C ARG A 167 8.61 -4.15 13.49
N ASP A 168 9.06 -5.40 13.57
CA ASP A 168 10.26 -5.86 12.88
C ASP A 168 10.04 -6.04 11.36
N GLN A 169 8.79 -5.99 10.90
CA GLN A 169 8.40 -6.13 9.49
C GLN A 169 7.99 -4.79 8.84
N ALA A 170 7.86 -3.70 9.62
CA ALA A 170 7.44 -2.39 9.13
C ALA A 170 8.44 -1.81 8.11
N VAL A 171 8.07 -1.84 6.83
CA VAL A 171 9.00 -1.58 5.72
C VAL A 171 9.47 -0.13 5.69
N ASP A 172 8.64 0.83 6.11
CA ASP A 172 9.01 2.23 6.24
C ASP A 172 10.14 2.43 7.27
N LYS A 173 10.08 1.73 8.42
CA LYS A 173 11.13 1.77 9.45
C LYS A 173 12.41 1.11 8.97
N ILE A 174 12.29 -0.03 8.30
CA ILE A 174 13.43 -0.75 7.72
C ILE A 174 14.14 0.15 6.71
N LEU A 175 13.40 0.72 5.76
CA LEU A 175 13.97 1.58 4.72
C LEU A 175 14.49 2.91 5.27
N ALA A 176 13.96 3.44 6.37
CA ALA A 176 14.56 4.58 7.06
C ALA A 176 16.02 4.31 7.45
N GLY A 177 16.34 3.07 7.85
CA GLY A 177 17.69 2.63 8.21
C GLY A 177 18.59 2.26 7.03
N GLN A 178 18.07 2.21 5.80
CA GLN A 178 18.85 1.85 4.61
C GLN A 178 19.37 3.07 3.83
N PRO A 179 20.55 2.99 3.20
CA PRO A 179 21.04 4.04 2.31
C PRO A 179 20.15 4.17 1.07
N LEU A 180 19.92 5.41 0.63
CA LEU A 180 19.17 5.71 -0.59
C LEU A 180 20.10 5.55 -1.82
N LYS A 181 20.08 4.37 -2.45
CA LYS A 181 20.97 4.01 -3.58
C LYS A 181 20.28 4.04 -4.95
N VAL A 182 19.00 3.70 -5.00
CA VAL A 182 18.19 3.56 -6.22
C VAL A 182 17.12 4.65 -6.22
N SER A 183 16.80 5.23 -7.37
CA SER A 183 15.70 6.19 -7.49
C SER A 183 14.35 5.49 -7.32
N VAL A 184 13.47 6.07 -6.53
CA VAL A 184 12.17 5.52 -6.13
C VAL A 184 11.05 6.46 -6.55
N MET A 185 10.02 5.96 -7.22
CA MET A 185 8.75 6.66 -7.41
C MET A 185 7.64 5.92 -6.67
N LEU A 186 7.19 6.49 -5.56
CA LEU A 186 6.04 6.01 -4.81
C LEU A 186 4.77 6.49 -5.49
N VAL A 187 3.82 5.59 -5.73
CA VAL A 187 2.58 5.88 -6.46
C VAL A 187 1.39 5.56 -5.58
N HIS A 188 0.86 6.61 -4.97
CA HIS A 188 -0.21 6.55 -3.99
C HIS A 188 -1.58 6.87 -4.60
N SER A 189 -2.58 6.08 -4.21
CA SER A 189 -3.98 6.30 -4.53
C SER A 189 -4.67 7.03 -3.38
N LEU A 190 -5.28 8.19 -3.65
CA LEU A 190 -5.93 9.03 -2.62
C LEU A 190 -7.15 8.36 -1.95
N TRP A 191 -7.78 7.40 -2.62
CA TRP A 191 -8.89 6.59 -2.11
C TRP A 191 -8.54 5.10 -2.12
N ASP A 192 -7.29 4.77 -1.80
CA ASP A 192 -6.90 3.38 -1.58
C ASP A 192 -7.69 2.76 -0.43
N GLN A 193 -8.48 1.73 -0.73
CA GLN A 193 -9.25 1.00 0.27
C GLN A 193 -8.47 -0.15 0.93
N GLU A 194 -7.24 -0.45 0.47
CA GLU A 194 -6.39 -1.55 0.93
C GLU A 194 -5.13 -1.02 1.61
N ASP A 195 -4.23 -0.39 0.85
CA ASP A 195 -2.87 0.00 1.23
C ASP A 195 -2.73 1.54 1.42
N ILE A 196 -3.62 2.14 2.22
CA ILE A 196 -3.69 3.61 2.35
C ILE A 196 -2.50 4.21 3.12
N TYR A 197 -1.80 3.43 3.93
CA TYR A 197 -0.72 3.91 4.79
C TYR A 197 0.63 3.94 4.06
N GLY A 198 0.91 2.90 3.27
CA GLY A 198 2.26 2.53 2.89
C GLY A 198 3.08 3.59 2.15
N ASP A 199 2.62 4.08 1.00
CA ASP A 199 3.39 5.05 0.19
C ASP A 199 3.78 6.30 0.98
N ILE A 200 2.82 6.87 1.74
CA ILE A 200 3.04 8.12 2.49
C ILE A 200 3.99 7.88 3.67
N ALA A 201 3.92 6.71 4.31
CA ALA A 201 4.83 6.33 5.39
C ALA A 201 6.26 6.16 4.86
N VAL A 202 6.44 5.44 3.75
CA VAL A 202 7.75 5.26 3.11
C VAL A 202 8.31 6.60 2.63
N TYR A 203 7.50 7.44 1.98
CA TYR A 203 7.93 8.78 1.54
C TYR A 203 8.49 9.59 2.71
N LYS A 204 7.75 9.70 3.82
CA LYS A 204 8.22 10.40 5.03
C LYS A 204 9.50 9.80 5.61
N ALA A 205 9.68 8.49 5.50
CA ALA A 205 10.85 7.79 6.01
C ALA A 205 12.10 7.99 5.14
N ILE A 206 11.95 8.10 3.81
CA ILE A 206 13.09 8.12 2.88
C ILE A 206 13.40 9.48 2.27
N GLU A 207 12.42 10.37 2.12
CA GLU A 207 12.58 11.71 1.54
C GLU A 207 13.68 12.53 2.22
N PRO A 208 13.83 12.55 3.58
CA PRO A 208 14.88 13.35 4.21
C PRO A 208 16.31 12.94 3.83
N LYS A 209 16.49 11.75 3.24
CA LYS A 209 17.79 11.26 2.74
C LYS A 209 18.09 11.78 1.33
N ASP A 210 17.11 12.29 0.59
CA ASP A 210 17.26 12.82 -0.76
C ASP A 210 17.67 14.30 -0.75
N THR A 211 18.93 14.57 -0.42
CA THR A 211 19.41 15.95 -0.25
C THR A 211 19.46 16.76 -1.55
N ASN A 212 19.42 16.09 -2.71
CA ASN A 212 19.44 16.73 -4.03
C ASN A 212 18.04 16.82 -4.66
N ASN A 213 17.03 16.21 -4.03
CA ASN A 213 15.65 16.17 -4.50
C ASN A 213 15.53 15.56 -5.92
N ASP A 214 16.27 14.47 -6.16
CA ASP A 214 16.39 13.81 -7.46
C ASP A 214 16.32 12.27 -7.43
N LYS A 215 15.96 11.69 -6.28
CA LYS A 215 15.88 10.24 -6.05
C LYS A 215 14.54 9.76 -5.53
N VAL A 216 13.83 10.55 -4.74
CA VAL A 216 12.55 10.14 -4.16
C VAL A 216 11.45 10.99 -4.80
N PHE A 217 10.53 10.30 -5.46
CA PHE A 217 9.40 10.91 -6.15
C PHE A 217 8.11 10.37 -5.56
N LEU A 218 7.07 11.22 -5.50
CA LEU A 218 5.73 10.84 -5.05
C LEU A 218 4.70 11.25 -6.10
N VAL A 219 3.91 10.28 -6.56
CA VAL A 219 2.73 10.53 -7.39
C VAL A 219 1.49 10.20 -6.57
N MET A 220 0.53 11.12 -6.51
CA MET A 220 -0.76 10.89 -5.85
C MET A 220 -1.91 11.09 -6.84
N GLY A 221 -2.62 10.02 -7.18
CA GLY A 221 -3.75 10.08 -8.10
C GLY A 221 -5.11 9.86 -7.43
N PRO A 222 -6.21 10.27 -8.07
CA PRO A 222 -7.56 10.19 -7.52
C PRO A 222 -8.17 8.80 -7.73
N TRP A 223 -7.45 7.79 -7.23
CA TRP A 223 -7.64 6.39 -7.56
C TRP A 223 -8.12 5.59 -6.35
N TYR A 224 -8.81 4.49 -6.61
CA TYR A 224 -8.89 3.37 -5.67
C TYR A 224 -7.68 2.46 -5.86
N HIS A 225 -7.52 1.46 -4.99
CA HIS A 225 -6.41 0.52 -5.02
C HIS A 225 -6.16 -0.07 -6.44
N GLY A 226 -4.98 0.13 -7.00
CA GLY A 226 -4.60 -0.41 -8.31
C GLY A 226 -5.26 0.25 -9.53
N GLN A 227 -6.07 1.31 -9.37
CA GLN A 227 -6.72 1.97 -10.51
C GLN A 227 -5.72 2.69 -11.44
N MET A 228 -4.51 3.01 -10.97
CA MET A 228 -3.48 3.70 -11.76
C MET A 228 -3.05 2.94 -13.03
N ILE A 229 -3.37 1.65 -13.16
CA ILE A 229 -3.16 0.84 -14.38
C ILE A 229 -4.42 0.60 -15.22
N LYS A 230 -5.57 1.13 -14.80
CA LYS A 230 -6.88 1.02 -15.48
C LYS A 230 -7.29 2.36 -16.09
N ASP A 231 -8.56 2.51 -16.41
CA ASP A 231 -9.18 3.81 -16.67
C ASP A 231 -9.38 4.56 -15.35
N GLY A 232 -8.84 5.78 -15.28
CA GLY A 232 -8.92 6.68 -14.15
C GLY A 232 -9.79 7.90 -14.42
N SER A 233 -10.80 7.79 -15.28
CA SER A 233 -11.71 8.90 -15.59
C SER A 233 -12.83 9.07 -14.56
N THR A 234 -13.10 8.04 -13.76
CA THR A 234 -14.16 8.06 -12.72
C THR A 234 -13.77 7.26 -11.48
N LEU A 235 -14.40 7.58 -10.36
CA LEU A 235 -14.35 6.79 -9.12
C LEU A 235 -15.74 6.80 -8.47
N GLY A 236 -16.47 5.69 -8.59
CA GLY A 236 -17.88 5.64 -8.22
C GLY A 236 -18.70 6.70 -8.97
N ALA A 237 -19.35 7.59 -8.23
CA ALA A 237 -20.12 8.70 -8.82
C ALA A 237 -19.24 9.91 -9.23
N LEU A 238 -17.97 9.95 -8.81
CA LEU A 238 -17.05 11.03 -9.12
C LEU A 238 -16.57 10.89 -10.58
N LYS A 239 -16.58 12.00 -11.31
CA LYS A 239 -16.04 12.09 -12.69
C LYS A 239 -14.90 13.09 -12.69
N PHE A 240 -13.80 12.71 -13.31
CA PHE A 240 -12.63 13.56 -13.51
C PHE A 240 -12.61 14.06 -14.95
N ASP A 241 -11.99 15.21 -15.19
CA ASP A 241 -11.98 15.85 -16.52
C ASP A 241 -11.06 15.14 -17.54
N SER A 242 -10.39 14.06 -17.13
CA SER A 242 -9.49 13.26 -17.97
C SER A 242 -9.35 11.84 -17.42
N ASP A 243 -8.85 10.90 -18.24
CA ASP A 243 -8.29 9.65 -17.73
C ASP A 243 -6.96 9.96 -17.00
N THR A 244 -7.08 10.15 -15.69
CA THR A 244 -5.96 10.51 -14.82
C THR A 244 -4.91 9.40 -14.76
N ALA A 245 -5.33 8.14 -14.83
CA ALA A 245 -4.45 6.98 -14.80
C ALA A 245 -3.66 6.86 -16.11
N LEU A 246 -4.29 7.08 -17.27
CA LEU A 246 -3.58 7.15 -18.54
C LEU A 246 -2.57 8.30 -18.58
N THR A 247 -2.94 9.47 -18.05
CA THR A 247 -2.04 10.63 -17.93
C THR A 247 -0.80 10.25 -17.11
N PHE A 248 -0.99 9.63 -15.94
CA PHE A 248 0.12 9.11 -15.13
C PHE A 248 1.01 8.15 -15.93
N ARG A 249 0.44 7.12 -16.56
CA ARG A 249 1.22 6.10 -17.28
C ARG A 249 2.03 6.70 -18.44
N ARG A 250 1.43 7.62 -19.20
CA ARG A 250 2.03 8.17 -20.42
C ARG A 250 2.97 9.33 -20.17
N GLU A 251 2.57 10.27 -19.32
CA GLU A 251 3.23 11.57 -19.18
C GLU A 251 4.13 11.64 -17.93
N ILE A 252 4.00 10.69 -17.00
CA ILE A 252 4.81 10.64 -15.77
C ILE A 252 5.65 9.36 -15.72
N LEU A 253 5.02 8.19 -15.62
CA LEU A 253 5.70 6.92 -15.41
C LEU A 253 6.63 6.56 -16.56
N ARG A 254 6.16 6.63 -17.81
CA ARG A 254 6.97 6.26 -18.97
C ARG A 254 8.23 7.14 -19.12
N PRO A 255 8.16 8.48 -19.13
CA PRO A 255 9.37 9.32 -19.17
C PRO A 255 10.30 9.06 -17.98
N PHE A 256 9.74 8.86 -16.78
CA PHE A 256 10.52 8.55 -15.59
C PHE A 256 11.26 7.23 -15.70
N LEU A 257 10.65 6.17 -16.23
CA LEU A 257 11.33 4.90 -16.48
C LEU A 257 12.37 5.02 -17.59
N ASP A 258 12.03 5.71 -18.68
CA ASP A 258 12.90 5.89 -19.85
C ASP A 258 14.26 6.50 -19.45
N GLN A 259 14.27 7.53 -18.60
CA GLN A 259 15.52 8.21 -18.19
C GLN A 259 16.52 7.29 -17.48
N PHE A 260 16.05 6.20 -16.85
CA PHE A 260 16.90 5.26 -16.11
C PHE A 260 17.23 4.00 -16.90
N LEU A 261 16.34 3.61 -17.83
CA LEU A 261 16.38 2.29 -18.47
C LEU A 261 16.79 2.34 -19.94
N LYS A 262 16.67 3.48 -20.62
CA LYS A 262 17.12 3.65 -22.00
C LYS A 262 18.46 4.38 -22.04
N ASP A 263 19.33 4.02 -23.00
CA ASP A 263 20.71 4.52 -23.04
C ASP A 263 20.82 6.01 -23.39
N ASP A 264 19.95 6.49 -24.29
CA ASP A 264 19.98 7.86 -24.81
C ASP A 264 18.72 8.67 -24.43
N ALA A 265 17.97 8.23 -23.40
CA ALA A 265 16.81 8.99 -22.95
C ALA A 265 17.24 10.26 -22.20
N PRO A 266 16.63 11.42 -22.49
CA PRO A 266 16.89 12.63 -21.72
C PRO A 266 16.39 12.45 -20.27
N LYS A 267 16.94 13.25 -19.35
CA LYS A 267 16.38 13.40 -18.00
C LYS A 267 14.91 13.83 -18.12
N ALA A 268 14.03 13.15 -17.40
CA ALA A 268 12.61 13.46 -17.43
C ALA A 268 12.32 14.75 -16.64
N ASP A 269 11.47 15.62 -17.19
CA ASP A 269 10.97 16.80 -16.48
C ASP A 269 9.80 16.41 -15.56
N ILE A 270 10.13 15.68 -14.49
CA ILE A 270 9.21 15.24 -13.46
C ILE A 270 9.59 15.94 -12.15
N PRO A 271 8.67 16.68 -11.51
CA PRO A 271 8.94 17.30 -10.23
C PRO A 271 8.98 16.22 -9.14
N PRO A 272 9.57 16.49 -7.98
CA PRO A 272 9.60 15.55 -6.84
C PRO A 272 8.22 15.02 -6.48
N VAL A 273 7.19 15.87 -6.55
CA VAL A 273 5.81 15.48 -6.23
C VAL A 273 4.86 15.86 -7.35
N VAL A 274 4.05 14.90 -7.79
CA VAL A 274 2.92 15.12 -8.70
C VAL A 274 1.64 14.65 -8.05
N ALA A 275 0.72 15.56 -7.72
CA ALA A 275 -0.49 15.25 -6.95
C ALA A 275 -1.73 15.72 -7.68
N PHE A 276 -2.77 14.89 -7.81
CA PHE A 276 -4.05 15.31 -8.35
C PHE A 276 -4.88 16.04 -7.29
N GLU A 277 -5.28 17.27 -7.58
CA GLU A 277 -6.13 18.06 -6.70
C GLU A 277 -7.61 17.85 -7.06
N THR A 278 -8.29 17.08 -6.23
CA THR A 278 -9.66 16.60 -6.47
C THR A 278 -10.72 17.71 -6.46
N GLY A 279 -10.44 18.84 -5.81
CA GLY A 279 -11.33 20.01 -5.82
C GLY A 279 -11.28 20.85 -7.09
N THR A 280 -10.18 20.80 -7.84
CA THR A 280 -9.99 21.57 -9.09
C THR A 280 -9.83 20.68 -10.32
N ASN A 281 -9.85 19.36 -10.15
CA ASN A 281 -9.64 18.36 -11.20
C ASN A 281 -8.33 18.53 -11.99
N ALA A 282 -7.25 18.92 -11.31
CA ALA A 282 -5.99 19.22 -11.96
C ALA A 282 -4.78 18.53 -11.31
N TRP A 283 -3.83 18.09 -12.13
CA TRP A 283 -2.52 17.66 -11.67
C TRP A 283 -1.69 18.86 -11.19
N ARG A 284 -1.14 18.75 -9.98
CA ARG A 284 -0.24 19.72 -9.37
C ARG A 284 1.19 19.20 -9.41
N ARG A 285 2.11 20.05 -9.86
CA ARG A 285 3.56 19.83 -9.84
C ARG A 285 4.12 20.54 -8.62
N LEU A 286 4.72 19.82 -7.69
CA LEU A 286 5.08 20.32 -6.36
C LEU A 286 6.54 19.98 -6.03
N PRO A 287 7.26 20.86 -5.31
CA PRO A 287 8.66 20.63 -4.97
C PRO A 287 8.87 19.70 -3.77
N ALA A 288 7.83 19.45 -2.96
CA ALA A 288 7.85 18.60 -1.77
C ALA A 288 6.41 18.27 -1.33
N TRP A 289 6.25 17.30 -0.43
CA TRP A 289 4.98 17.00 0.25
C TRP A 289 5.15 16.91 1.77
N PRO A 290 4.20 17.43 2.59
CA PRO A 290 3.03 18.22 2.19
C PRO A 290 3.42 19.61 1.68
N ALA A 291 2.65 20.13 0.71
CA ALA A 291 2.79 21.50 0.22
C ALA A 291 1.44 22.22 0.27
N GLY A 292 1.43 23.43 0.85
CA GLY A 292 0.23 24.29 0.93
C GLY A 292 0.21 25.38 -0.14
N CYS A 293 1.29 25.53 -0.91
CA CYS A 293 1.41 26.49 -2.01
C CYS A 293 2.62 26.13 -2.88
N ALA A 294 2.78 26.80 -4.03
CA ALA A 294 3.84 26.52 -5.00
C ALA A 294 5.28 26.78 -4.48
N SER A 295 5.47 27.70 -3.52
CA SER A 295 6.79 27.99 -2.94
C SER A 295 6.72 28.74 -1.60
N GLY A 296 7.59 28.41 -0.64
CA GLY A 296 7.86 29.22 0.54
C GLY A 296 6.83 29.17 1.67
N CYS A 297 5.78 28.35 1.56
CA CYS A 297 4.81 28.18 2.64
C CYS A 297 5.22 27.06 3.59
N THR A 298 5.11 27.33 4.89
CA THR A 298 5.08 26.28 5.92
C THR A 298 3.64 25.83 6.10
N VAL A 299 3.35 24.57 5.81
CA VAL A 299 2.03 23.99 6.09
C VAL A 299 1.84 23.93 7.60
N ARG A 300 0.77 24.56 8.12
CA ARG A 300 0.36 24.46 9.52
C ARG A 300 -1.02 23.83 9.57
N PRO A 301 -1.20 22.73 10.32
CA PRO A 301 -2.53 22.19 10.58
C PRO A 301 -3.42 23.27 11.17
N THR A 302 -4.58 23.50 10.56
CA THR A 302 -5.60 24.43 11.08
C THR A 302 -6.70 23.58 11.71
N PRO A 303 -6.89 23.63 13.05
CA PRO A 303 -7.91 22.81 13.70
C PRO A 303 -9.32 23.17 13.22
N LEU A 304 -10.10 22.15 12.85
CA LEU A 304 -11.53 22.25 12.63
C LEU A 304 -12.24 21.62 13.82
N TYR A 305 -12.77 22.45 14.71
CA TYR A 305 -13.36 22.03 15.98
C TYR A 305 -14.79 21.53 15.80
N LEU A 306 -15.15 20.47 16.54
CA LEU A 306 -16.55 20.12 16.80
C LEU A 306 -17.22 21.21 17.63
N ALA A 307 -18.43 21.60 17.24
CA ALA A 307 -19.24 22.59 17.91
C ALA A 307 -20.66 22.04 18.15
N ALA A 308 -21.30 22.52 19.21
CA ALA A 308 -22.63 22.06 19.63
C ALA A 308 -23.68 22.18 18.51
N GLY A 309 -24.62 21.24 18.51
CA GLY A 309 -25.68 21.20 17.50
C GLY A 309 -25.18 20.63 16.17
N LEU A 310 -24.26 19.66 16.23
CA LEU A 310 -23.69 18.97 15.07
C LEU A 310 -23.01 19.94 14.07
N LYS A 311 -22.22 20.91 14.58
CA LYS A 311 -21.55 21.94 13.78
C LYS A 311 -20.03 21.77 13.79
N LEU A 312 -19.37 22.43 12.84
CA LEU A 312 -17.91 22.56 12.76
C LEU A 312 -17.52 24.05 12.74
N SER A 313 -16.37 24.38 13.33
CA SER A 313 -15.88 25.76 13.42
C SER A 313 -14.36 25.81 13.42
N PHE A 314 -13.77 26.80 12.74
CA PHE A 314 -12.34 27.12 12.87
C PHE A 314 -12.02 27.94 14.13
N THR A 315 -13.04 28.44 14.83
CA THR A 315 -12.89 29.17 16.09
C THR A 315 -13.13 28.22 17.26
N ALA A 316 -12.15 28.11 18.14
CA ALA A 316 -12.30 27.39 19.40
C ALA A 316 -13.43 28.00 20.24
N ALA A 317 -14.29 27.16 20.80
CA ALA A 317 -15.38 27.63 21.63
C ALA A 317 -14.87 28.16 22.98
N LYS A 318 -15.35 29.34 23.40
CA LYS A 318 -15.01 29.94 24.71
C LYS A 318 -15.68 29.20 25.87
N SER A 319 -16.84 28.61 25.63
CA SER A 319 -17.55 27.68 26.51
C SER A 319 -18.44 26.79 25.65
N VAL A 320 -18.47 25.49 25.93
CA VAL A 320 -19.33 24.53 25.23
C VAL A 320 -20.29 23.96 26.27
N LYS A 321 -21.59 24.22 26.14
CA LYS A 321 -22.62 23.64 27.02
C LYS A 321 -23.79 23.11 26.17
N PRO A 322 -24.01 21.78 26.14
CA PRO A 322 -23.14 20.72 26.67
C PRO A 322 -21.82 20.63 25.90
N GLY A 323 -20.73 20.23 26.56
CA GLY A 323 -19.40 20.05 25.95
C GLY A 323 -19.22 18.72 25.21
N PHE A 324 -20.32 18.05 24.89
CA PHE A 324 -20.36 16.72 24.29
C PHE A 324 -21.62 16.58 23.43
N GLU A 325 -21.58 15.59 22.54
CA GLU A 325 -22.75 14.98 21.90
C GLU A 325 -22.75 13.49 22.32
N GLU A 326 -23.91 12.87 22.46
CA GLU A 326 -24.04 11.49 22.95
C GLU A 326 -24.69 10.57 21.90
N TYR A 327 -24.22 9.33 21.82
CA TYR A 327 -24.81 8.27 21.00
C TYR A 327 -24.61 6.91 21.66
N VAL A 328 -25.49 5.95 21.35
CA VAL A 328 -25.39 4.55 21.81
C VAL A 328 -24.73 3.70 20.74
N SER A 329 -23.72 2.92 21.12
CA SER A 329 -23.08 1.92 20.26
C SER A 329 -23.52 0.52 20.69
N ASP A 330 -24.35 -0.14 19.87
CA ASP A 330 -24.84 -1.50 20.11
C ASP A 330 -24.09 -2.51 19.22
N PRO A 331 -23.21 -3.37 19.77
CA PRO A 331 -22.50 -4.39 19.01
C PRO A 331 -23.39 -5.43 18.33
N ALA A 332 -24.67 -5.56 18.72
CA ALA A 332 -25.63 -6.41 18.01
C ALA A 332 -26.18 -5.75 16.73
N LYS A 333 -25.96 -4.44 16.56
CA LYS A 333 -26.39 -3.63 15.40
C LYS A 333 -25.26 -2.71 14.93
N PRO A 334 -24.09 -3.24 14.54
CA PRO A 334 -22.99 -2.42 14.06
C PRO A 334 -23.40 -1.60 12.83
N VAL A 335 -22.86 -0.39 12.73
CA VAL A 335 -23.05 0.47 11.57
C VAL A 335 -22.38 -0.20 10.35
N PRO A 336 -23.11 -0.47 9.26
CA PRO A 336 -22.50 -1.06 8.07
C PRO A 336 -21.64 -0.01 7.36
N TYR A 337 -20.42 -0.40 6.94
CA TYR A 337 -19.47 0.53 6.28
C TYR A 337 -19.91 0.94 4.86
N ARG A 338 -20.85 0.21 4.26
CA ARG A 338 -21.53 0.53 3.00
C ARG A 338 -22.96 0.01 3.04
N ALA A 339 -23.78 0.38 2.05
CA ALA A 339 -25.14 -0.13 1.96
C ALA A 339 -25.16 -1.67 1.87
N ARG A 340 -26.07 -2.31 2.62
CA ARG A 340 -26.30 -3.76 2.56
C ARG A 340 -27.12 -4.12 1.30
N PRO A 341 -26.95 -5.32 0.72
CA PRO A 341 -26.02 -6.38 1.11
C PRO A 341 -24.56 -6.02 0.83
N ILE A 342 -23.66 -6.56 1.64
CA ILE A 342 -22.21 -6.41 1.46
C ILE A 342 -21.70 -7.65 0.73
N ASP A 343 -21.38 -7.50 -0.55
CA ASP A 343 -20.74 -8.56 -1.34
C ASP A 343 -19.28 -8.79 -0.92
N GLY A 344 -18.94 -10.01 -0.50
CA GLY A 344 -17.57 -10.40 -0.12
C GLY A 344 -16.56 -10.48 -1.26
N GLY A 345 -16.93 -10.01 -2.46
CA GLY A 345 -16.08 -10.04 -3.65
C GLY A 345 -15.79 -8.63 -4.15
N SER A 346 -14.53 -8.22 -4.03
CA SER A 346 -13.89 -7.29 -4.95
C SER A 346 -12.45 -7.73 -5.13
#